data_AF-M0JAA0-F1
#
_entry.id   AF-M0JAA0-F1
#
_cell.length_a   1.000
_cell.length_b   1.000
_cell.length_c   1.000
_cell.angle_alpha   90.00
_cell.angle_beta   90.00
_cell.angle_gamma   90.00
#
_symmetry.space_group_name_H-M   'P 1'
#
loop_
_entity.id
_entity.type
_entity.pdbx_description
1 polymer ?
#
loop_
_entity_poly.entity_id
_entity_poly.type
_entity_poly.pdbx_seq_one_letter_code
_entity_poly.pdbx_strand_id
1 'polypeptide(L)'
;MDDHPGAPPETEVATLLKEGADGDALKALERLSRAEPDTQQACFRSLKATADDQPELFDGVLPSLTEFLENSERPTRLTAAKLFVTVSEDAPDSVVPVASALAERLADESEFYYVRARCAEALGYVAVDYPDAVTSPEVVADLRIGLEFDRPEVKEKLAKALAYIALGRPERLQYQVDSLADHLRANSELVRYHLSTALVGIGSACPERLTDAREALVSCLEDESRYVRGRAAEALGLLVDTGTTESFPQAQLEALTTDEEFVAKRARFALSQHRGEDPSDAFTGIATRNAIRAQTADIVSEIQTPEGDGECTHCGLSLPNAGPPLCPGCGTPL
;
A
#
# COMPACT_ATOMS: atom_id res chain seq x y z
N MET A 1 49.55 -7.01 5.13
CA MET A 1 48.87 -8.06 4.34
C MET A 1 47.92 -8.67 5.33
N ASP A 2 46.84 -7.94 5.61
CA ASP A 2 45.89 -8.29 6.65
C ASP A 2 44.80 -9.10 5.98
N ASP A 3 44.98 -10.41 6.04
CA ASP A 3 44.03 -11.41 5.59
C ASP A 3 43.05 -11.64 6.73
N HIS A 4 42.15 -10.67 6.94
CA HIS A 4 40.89 -10.99 7.62
C HIS A 4 40.13 -11.93 6.69
N PRO A 5 39.67 -13.10 7.15
CA PRO A 5 38.83 -13.96 6.32
C PRO A 5 37.59 -13.15 5.99
N GLY A 6 37.56 -12.58 4.78
CA GLY A 6 36.48 -11.73 4.32
C GLY A 6 35.17 -12.48 4.44
N ALA A 7 34.11 -11.77 4.82
CA ALA A 7 32.76 -12.33 4.79
C ALA A 7 32.50 -12.95 3.41
N PRO A 8 31.72 -14.05 3.34
CA PRO A 8 31.32 -14.64 2.07
C PRO A 8 30.77 -13.56 1.12
N PRO A 9 31.04 -13.61 -0.20
CA PRO A 9 30.57 -12.61 -1.15
C PRO A 9 29.07 -12.30 -1.04
N GLU A 10 28.26 -13.31 -0.71
CA GLU A 10 26.82 -13.22 -0.49
C GLU A 10 26.39 -12.45 0.78
N THR A 11 27.30 -12.15 1.70
CA THR A 11 27.02 -11.44 2.96
C THR A 11 27.95 -10.25 3.20
N GLU A 12 28.95 -10.07 2.32
CA GLU A 12 29.98 -9.04 2.46
C GLU A 12 29.37 -7.64 2.54
N VAL A 13 28.49 -7.28 1.61
CA VAL A 13 27.85 -5.95 1.59
C VAL A 13 27.03 -5.72 2.87
N ALA A 14 26.20 -6.69 3.26
CA ALA A 14 25.38 -6.58 4.47
C ALA A 14 26.22 -6.43 5.75
N THR A 15 27.37 -7.10 5.82
CA THR A 15 28.30 -7.00 6.94
C THR A 15 28.91 -5.61 7.00
N LEU A 16 29.39 -5.08 5.86
CA LEU A 16 29.98 -3.75 5.77
C LEU A 16 29.00 -2.64 6.14
N LEU A 17 27.72 -2.76 5.73
CA LEU A 17 26.68 -1.82 6.14
C LEU A 17 26.45 -1.83 7.66
N LYS A 18 26.41 -3.02 8.28
CA LYS A 18 26.27 -3.16 9.75
C LYS A 18 27.46 -2.60 10.52
N GLU A 19 28.64 -2.58 9.91
CA GLU A 19 29.85 -1.99 10.47
C GLU A 19 29.95 -0.47 10.25
N GLY A 20 29.02 0.13 9.49
CA GLY A 20 29.05 1.54 9.10
C GLY A 20 30.16 1.87 8.09
N ALA A 21 30.61 0.88 7.32
CA ALA A 21 31.69 0.99 6.34
C ALA A 21 31.16 1.27 4.93
N ASP A 22 30.34 2.31 4.77
CA ASP A 22 29.59 2.60 3.53
C ASP A 22 30.49 2.67 2.29
N GLY A 23 31.66 3.31 2.41
CA GLY A 23 32.62 3.41 1.31
C GLY A 23 33.16 2.07 0.83
N ASP A 24 33.27 1.09 1.72
CA ASP A 24 33.68 -0.28 1.36
C ASP A 24 32.48 -1.11 0.91
N ALA A 25 31.29 -0.88 1.46
CA ALA A 25 30.04 -1.47 0.98
C ALA A 25 29.78 -1.09 -0.49
N LEU A 26 29.99 0.17 -0.88
CA LEU A 26 29.88 0.63 -2.26
C LEU A 26 30.87 -0.09 -3.19
N LYS A 27 32.14 -0.26 -2.77
CA LYS A 27 33.12 -1.04 -3.55
C LYS A 27 32.74 -2.52 -3.64
N ALA A 28 32.13 -3.08 -2.60
CA ALA A 28 31.62 -4.45 -2.63
C ALA A 28 30.43 -4.58 -3.60
N LEU A 29 29.53 -3.59 -3.66
CA LEU A 29 28.45 -3.54 -4.65
C LEU A 29 28.95 -3.44 -6.09
N GLU A 30 29.99 -2.64 -6.34
CA GLU A 30 30.64 -2.61 -7.66
C GLU A 30 31.22 -3.99 -8.06
N ARG A 31 31.77 -4.75 -7.11
CA ARG A 31 32.21 -6.12 -7.38
C ARG A 31 31.02 -7.06 -7.63
N LEU A 32 29.95 -6.90 -6.85
CA LEU A 32 28.72 -7.69 -6.97
C LEU A 32 28.06 -7.54 -8.35
N SER A 33 28.05 -6.35 -8.95
CA SER A 33 27.44 -6.14 -10.27
C SER A 33 28.13 -6.93 -11.39
N ARG A 34 29.36 -7.40 -11.16
CA ARG A 34 30.14 -8.24 -12.08
C ARG A 34 30.18 -9.72 -11.67
N ALA A 35 29.56 -10.08 -10.56
CA ALA A 35 29.52 -11.44 -10.06
C ALA A 35 28.51 -12.29 -10.85
N GLU A 36 28.63 -13.62 -10.72
CA GLU A 36 27.68 -14.56 -11.31
C GLU A 36 26.26 -14.36 -10.74
N PRO A 37 25.20 -14.63 -11.51
CA PRO A 37 23.84 -14.32 -11.10
C PRO A 37 23.40 -14.98 -9.79
N ASP A 38 23.90 -16.18 -9.49
CA ASP A 38 23.62 -16.88 -8.22
C ASP A 38 24.19 -16.12 -7.02
N THR A 39 25.40 -15.55 -7.15
CA THR A 39 26.03 -14.72 -6.12
C THR A 39 25.27 -13.41 -5.93
N GLN A 40 24.84 -12.79 -7.04
CA GLN A 40 24.00 -11.58 -6.99
C GLN A 40 22.70 -11.86 -6.22
N GLN A 41 21.99 -12.94 -6.57
CA GLN A 41 20.74 -13.28 -5.91
C GLN A 41 20.93 -13.67 -4.44
N ALA A 42 22.00 -14.38 -4.10
CA ALA A 42 22.32 -14.70 -2.70
C ALA A 42 22.60 -13.43 -1.88
N CYS A 43 23.37 -12.50 -2.44
CA CYS A 43 23.64 -11.21 -1.80
C CYS A 43 22.37 -10.38 -1.62
N PHE A 44 21.50 -10.30 -2.63
CA PHE A 44 20.24 -9.56 -2.52
C PHE A 44 19.29 -10.14 -1.48
N ARG A 45 19.30 -11.46 -1.27
CA ARG A 45 18.56 -12.07 -0.15
C ARG A 45 19.13 -11.65 1.21
N SER A 46 20.45 -11.59 1.34
CA SER A 46 21.10 -11.11 2.57
C SER A 46 20.82 -9.63 2.85
N LEU A 47 20.89 -8.79 1.81
CA LEU A 47 20.55 -7.37 1.89
C LEU A 47 19.08 -7.17 2.24
N LYS A 48 18.18 -7.94 1.61
CA LYS A 48 16.75 -7.88 1.92
C LYS A 48 16.47 -8.21 3.38
N ALA A 49 17.10 -9.28 3.91
CA ALA A 49 16.97 -9.65 5.32
C ALA A 49 17.55 -8.57 6.25
N THR A 50 18.65 -7.92 5.83
CA THR A 50 19.22 -6.80 6.59
C THR A 50 18.28 -5.58 6.59
N ALA A 51 17.61 -5.29 5.46
CA ALA A 51 16.62 -4.22 5.38
C ALA A 51 15.38 -4.52 6.23
N ASP A 52 14.98 -5.78 6.37
CA ASP A 52 13.86 -6.18 7.26
C ASP A 52 14.14 -5.85 8.73
N ASP A 53 15.41 -5.90 9.15
CA ASP A 53 15.81 -5.63 10.53
C ASP A 53 16.25 -4.17 10.77
N GLN A 54 16.94 -3.57 9.78
CA GLN A 54 17.66 -2.29 9.90
C GLN A 54 17.62 -1.49 8.58
N PRO A 55 16.43 -0.99 8.18
CA PRO A 55 16.24 -0.28 6.91
C PRO A 55 17.06 1.02 6.79
N GLU A 56 17.37 1.67 7.91
CA GLU A 56 18.18 2.88 7.99
C GLU A 56 19.62 2.71 7.50
N LEU A 57 20.16 1.48 7.50
CA LEU A 57 21.49 1.19 6.97
C LEU A 57 21.62 1.40 5.45
N PHE A 58 20.50 1.58 4.76
CA PHE A 58 20.47 1.75 3.32
C PHE A 58 20.54 3.22 2.87
N ASP A 59 20.57 4.18 3.81
CA ASP A 59 20.79 5.59 3.47
C ASP A 59 22.11 5.78 2.69
N GLY A 60 22.07 6.60 1.65
CA GLY A 60 23.20 6.87 0.76
C GLY A 60 23.65 5.72 -0.17
N VAL A 61 23.27 4.45 0.08
CA VAL A 61 23.71 3.30 -0.75
C VAL A 61 22.68 2.82 -1.76
N LEU A 62 21.39 3.17 -1.58
CA LEU A 62 20.31 2.81 -2.51
C LEU A 62 20.58 3.17 -3.99
N PRO A 63 21.21 4.30 -4.35
CA PRO A 63 21.53 4.61 -5.76
C PRO A 63 22.33 3.49 -6.45
N SER A 64 23.27 2.85 -5.75
CA SER A 64 24.08 1.75 -6.28
C SER A 64 23.31 0.42 -6.39
N LEU A 65 22.13 0.31 -5.78
CA LEU A 65 21.27 -0.86 -5.90
C LEU A 65 20.27 -0.77 -7.05
N THR A 66 20.10 0.42 -7.65
CA THR A 66 19.11 0.63 -8.72
C THR A 66 19.41 -0.18 -9.98
N GLU A 67 20.67 -0.44 -10.32
CA GLU A 67 21.04 -1.27 -11.48
C GLU A 67 20.46 -2.70 -11.39
N PHE A 68 20.24 -3.20 -10.18
CA PHE A 68 19.68 -4.54 -9.97
C PHE A 68 18.17 -4.61 -10.18
N LEU A 69 17.48 -3.46 -10.30
CA LEU A 69 16.11 -3.40 -10.80
C LEU A 69 16.02 -3.74 -12.29
N GLU A 70 17.14 -3.73 -13.02
CA GLU A 70 17.22 -4.09 -14.45
C GLU A 70 18.03 -5.38 -14.68
N ASN A 71 18.33 -6.12 -13.61
CA ASN A 71 19.13 -7.34 -13.68
C ASN A 71 18.54 -8.36 -14.67
N SER A 72 19.38 -9.09 -15.40
CA SER A 72 18.93 -10.11 -16.35
C SER A 72 18.07 -11.18 -15.68
N GLU A 73 18.38 -11.50 -14.43
CA GLU A 73 17.65 -12.47 -13.63
C GLU A 73 16.45 -11.82 -12.93
N ARG A 74 15.25 -12.26 -13.36
CA ARG A 74 13.98 -11.86 -12.75
C ARG A 74 13.93 -12.06 -11.22
N PRO A 75 14.47 -13.16 -10.63
CA PRO A 75 14.52 -13.31 -9.18
C PRO A 75 15.29 -12.18 -8.48
N THR A 76 16.38 -11.70 -9.07
CA THR A 76 17.19 -10.60 -8.55
C THR A 76 16.42 -9.29 -8.63
N ARG A 77 15.81 -8.96 -9.78
CA ARG A 77 14.94 -7.77 -9.92
C ARG A 77 13.83 -7.72 -8.88
N LEU A 78 13.16 -8.85 -8.65
CA LEU A 78 12.09 -8.94 -7.66
C LEU A 78 12.61 -8.78 -6.23
N THR A 79 13.77 -9.35 -5.90
CA THR A 79 14.37 -9.23 -4.56
C THR A 79 14.83 -7.80 -4.30
N ALA A 80 15.41 -7.13 -5.31
CA ALA A 80 15.75 -5.71 -5.27
C ALA A 80 14.51 -4.84 -5.03
N ALA A 81 13.44 -5.01 -5.83
CA ALA A 81 12.20 -4.26 -5.64
C ALA A 81 11.58 -4.49 -4.25
N LYS A 82 11.66 -5.72 -3.71
CA LYS A 82 11.21 -6.01 -2.33
C LYS A 82 12.04 -5.31 -1.28
N LEU A 83 13.35 -5.17 -1.48
CA LEU A 83 14.25 -4.41 -0.59
C LEU A 83 13.83 -2.94 -0.58
N PHE A 84 13.63 -2.33 -1.76
CA PHE A 84 13.14 -0.96 -1.85
C PHE A 84 11.81 -0.76 -1.13
N VAL A 85 10.87 -1.70 -1.21
CA VAL A 85 9.63 -1.61 -0.42
C VAL A 85 9.90 -1.55 1.08
N THR A 86 10.83 -2.37 1.57
CA THR A 86 11.15 -2.45 3.01
C THR A 86 11.76 -1.14 3.49
N VAL A 87 12.75 -0.63 2.75
CA VAL A 87 13.37 0.65 3.08
C VAL A 87 12.37 1.80 2.93
N SER A 88 11.46 1.76 1.95
CA SER A 88 10.45 2.82 1.78
C SER A 88 9.45 2.87 2.93
N GLU A 89 9.12 1.73 3.53
CA GLU A 89 8.14 1.64 4.61
C GLU A 89 8.64 2.33 5.89
N ASP A 90 9.91 2.14 6.23
CA ASP A 90 10.49 2.60 7.50
C ASP A 90 11.48 3.78 7.37
N ALA A 91 12.12 3.95 6.20
CA ALA A 91 13.08 5.03 5.90
C ALA A 91 12.81 5.65 4.50
N PRO A 92 11.62 6.25 4.28
CA PRO A 92 11.21 6.74 2.95
C PRO A 92 12.09 7.87 2.38
N ASP A 93 12.78 8.64 3.21
CA ASP A 93 13.73 9.68 2.78
C ASP A 93 14.92 9.09 2.01
N SER A 94 15.46 7.97 2.47
CA SER A 94 16.55 7.26 1.80
C SER A 94 16.19 6.86 0.37
N VAL A 95 14.90 6.66 0.08
CA VAL A 95 14.39 6.21 -1.23
C VAL A 95 14.09 7.38 -2.18
N VAL A 96 13.93 8.62 -1.66
CA VAL A 96 13.65 9.80 -2.50
C VAL A 96 14.63 9.96 -3.67
N PRO A 97 15.96 9.81 -3.51
CA PRO A 97 16.92 9.97 -4.61
C PRO A 97 16.76 8.94 -5.75
N VAL A 98 16.08 7.82 -5.50
CA VAL A 98 15.92 6.71 -6.44
C VAL A 98 14.47 6.48 -6.88
N ALA A 99 13.54 7.36 -6.48
CA ALA A 99 12.14 7.25 -6.83
C ALA A 99 11.90 7.17 -8.35
N SER A 100 12.69 7.88 -9.16
CA SER A 100 12.59 7.81 -10.62
C SER A 100 12.90 6.42 -11.19
N ALA A 101 13.88 5.70 -10.61
CA ALA A 101 14.22 4.35 -11.06
C ALA A 101 13.08 3.35 -10.76
N LEU A 102 12.38 3.52 -9.62
CA LEU A 102 11.19 2.73 -9.30
C LEU A 102 10.02 3.08 -10.24
N ALA A 103 9.85 4.36 -10.57
CA ALA A 103 8.84 4.81 -11.54
C ALA A 103 9.08 4.23 -12.94
N GLU A 104 10.33 4.18 -13.40
CA GLU A 104 10.68 3.56 -14.68
C GLU A 104 10.31 2.07 -14.72
N ARG A 105 10.50 1.34 -13.60
CA ARG A 105 10.05 -0.07 -13.51
C ARG A 105 8.54 -0.21 -13.51
N LEU A 106 7.82 0.70 -12.87
CA LEU A 106 6.36 0.73 -12.91
C LEU A 106 5.84 0.95 -14.35
N ALA A 107 6.46 1.86 -15.11
CA ALA A 107 6.07 2.20 -16.47
C ALA A 107 6.40 1.11 -17.52
N ASP A 108 7.27 0.15 -17.18
CA ASP A 108 7.70 -0.90 -18.10
C ASP A 108 6.62 -2.00 -18.24
N GLU A 109 5.81 -1.89 -19.31
CA GLU A 109 4.79 -2.89 -19.66
C GLU A 109 5.37 -4.30 -19.87
N SER A 110 6.63 -4.40 -20.30
CA SER A 110 7.33 -5.67 -20.54
C SER A 110 7.89 -6.30 -19.27
N GLU A 111 7.98 -5.52 -18.19
CA GLU A 111 8.48 -6.01 -16.91
C GLU A 111 7.53 -7.04 -16.30
N PHE A 112 8.11 -7.93 -15.50
CA PHE A 112 7.36 -8.87 -14.69
C PHE A 112 6.45 -8.12 -13.72
N TYR A 113 5.14 -8.36 -13.85
CA TYR A 113 4.09 -7.68 -13.10
C TYR A 113 4.31 -7.60 -11.57
N TYR A 114 4.94 -8.60 -10.93
CA TYR A 114 5.28 -8.49 -9.51
C TYR A 114 6.37 -7.46 -9.21
N VAL A 115 7.33 -7.22 -10.11
CA VAL A 115 8.32 -6.15 -9.95
C VAL A 115 7.61 -4.80 -10.04
N ARG A 116 6.75 -4.60 -11.03
CA ARG A 116 5.89 -3.39 -11.13
C ARG A 116 5.09 -3.15 -9.86
N ALA A 117 4.41 -4.19 -9.37
CA ALA A 117 3.61 -4.12 -8.15
C ALA A 117 4.43 -3.69 -6.93
N ARG A 118 5.65 -4.21 -6.77
CA ARG A 118 6.54 -3.82 -5.67
C ARG A 118 7.11 -2.41 -5.84
N CYS A 119 7.39 -1.98 -7.07
CA CYS A 119 7.83 -0.60 -7.32
C CYS A 119 6.69 0.40 -7.04
N ALA A 120 5.46 0.11 -7.45
CA ALA A 120 4.28 0.90 -7.10
C ALA A 120 4.10 1.00 -5.58
N GLU A 121 4.24 -0.12 -4.86
CA GLU A 121 4.12 -0.15 -3.41
C GLU A 121 5.20 0.70 -2.72
N ALA A 122 6.47 0.60 -3.16
CA ALA A 122 7.56 1.42 -2.64
C ALA A 122 7.30 2.92 -2.87
N LEU A 123 6.90 3.30 -4.08
CA LEU A 123 6.51 4.68 -4.41
C LEU A 123 5.34 5.16 -3.55
N GLY A 124 4.37 4.29 -3.25
CA GLY A 124 3.27 4.56 -2.35
C GLY A 124 3.76 4.97 -0.96
N TYR A 125 4.65 4.19 -0.34
CA TYR A 125 5.23 4.53 0.97
C TYR A 125 5.95 5.88 0.96
N VAL A 126 6.76 6.14 -0.06
CA VAL A 126 7.44 7.45 -0.24
C VAL A 126 6.42 8.60 -0.38
N ALA A 127 5.28 8.35 -1.04
CA ALA A 127 4.26 9.38 -1.31
C ALA A 127 3.69 10.04 -0.06
N VAL A 128 3.68 9.32 1.07
CA VAL A 128 3.03 9.79 2.30
C VAL A 128 3.79 10.96 2.92
N ASP A 129 5.13 10.87 2.98
CA ASP A 129 5.99 11.87 3.61
C ASP A 129 6.73 12.75 2.58
N TYR A 130 6.98 12.23 1.38
CA TYR A 130 7.70 12.91 0.30
C TYR A 130 6.89 12.92 -1.01
N PRO A 131 5.66 13.45 -1.02
CA PRO A 131 4.78 13.37 -2.18
C PRO A 131 5.36 14.01 -3.45
N ASP A 132 6.19 15.05 -3.33
CA ASP A 132 6.80 15.71 -4.50
C ASP A 132 7.73 14.79 -5.29
N ALA A 133 8.28 13.74 -4.66
CA ALA A 133 9.16 12.77 -5.33
C ALA A 133 8.41 11.79 -6.25
N VAL A 134 7.09 11.59 -6.04
CA VAL A 134 6.32 10.50 -6.67
C VAL A 134 5.00 10.95 -7.29
N THR A 135 4.70 12.25 -7.26
CA THR A 135 3.43 12.81 -7.78
C THR A 135 3.57 13.45 -9.17
N SER A 136 4.52 13.02 -9.98
CA SER A 136 4.59 13.48 -11.38
C SER A 136 3.35 13.04 -12.17
N PRO A 137 2.94 13.76 -13.23
CA PRO A 137 1.87 13.33 -14.13
C PRO A 137 2.02 11.94 -14.71
N GLU A 138 3.25 11.55 -15.03
CA GLU A 138 3.58 10.26 -15.60
C GLU A 138 3.32 9.15 -14.57
N VAL A 139 3.88 9.26 -13.36
CA VAL A 139 3.69 8.25 -12.30
C VAL A 139 2.21 8.06 -11.95
N VAL A 140 1.47 9.17 -11.82
CA VAL A 140 0.02 9.10 -11.53
C VAL A 140 -0.75 8.48 -12.70
N ALA A 141 -0.34 8.73 -13.94
CA ALA A 141 -0.96 8.11 -15.11
C ALA A 141 -0.67 6.60 -15.14
N ASP A 142 0.57 6.18 -14.91
CA ASP A 142 0.98 4.76 -14.93
C ASP A 142 0.24 3.96 -13.84
N LEU A 143 0.11 4.52 -12.63
CA LEU A 143 -0.66 3.88 -11.55
C LEU A 143 -2.13 3.67 -11.94
N ARG A 144 -2.75 4.65 -12.60
CA ARG A 144 -4.16 4.57 -13.03
C ARG A 144 -4.35 3.63 -14.21
N ILE A 145 -3.48 3.69 -15.21
CA ILE A 145 -3.52 2.80 -16.37
C ILE A 145 -3.35 1.36 -15.90
N GLY A 146 -2.40 1.09 -14.99
CA GLY A 146 -2.23 -0.23 -14.41
C GLY A 146 -3.46 -0.68 -13.61
N LEU A 147 -4.14 0.22 -12.89
CA LEU A 147 -5.34 -0.12 -12.13
C LEU A 147 -6.47 -0.63 -13.05
N GLU A 148 -6.57 -0.08 -14.26
CA GLU A 148 -7.53 -0.51 -15.29
C GLU A 148 -7.13 -1.85 -15.93
N PHE A 149 -5.88 -2.00 -16.36
CA PHE A 149 -5.48 -3.06 -17.30
C PHE A 149 -4.61 -4.19 -16.73
N ASP A 150 -4.06 -4.03 -15.52
CA ASP A 150 -3.08 -4.98 -14.97
C ASP A 150 -3.74 -6.15 -14.20
N ARG A 151 -2.94 -7.09 -13.71
CA ARG A 151 -3.44 -8.29 -13.00
C ARG A 151 -3.97 -7.96 -11.60
N PRO A 152 -4.92 -8.74 -11.06
CA PRO A 152 -5.49 -8.50 -9.73
C PRO A 152 -4.45 -8.24 -8.63
N GLU A 153 -3.36 -9.02 -8.60
CA GLU A 153 -2.29 -8.89 -7.61
C GLU A 153 -1.50 -7.58 -7.75
N VAL A 154 -1.46 -7.00 -8.95
CA VAL A 154 -0.84 -5.69 -9.20
C VAL A 154 -1.82 -4.58 -8.79
N LYS A 155 -3.09 -4.71 -9.18
CA LYS A 155 -4.14 -3.71 -8.90
C LYS A 155 -4.22 -3.35 -7.42
N GLU A 156 -4.06 -4.32 -6.52
CA GLU A 156 -4.00 -4.05 -5.07
C GLU A 156 -2.87 -3.09 -4.69
N LYS A 157 -1.66 -3.29 -5.23
CA LYS A 157 -0.51 -2.43 -4.94
C LYS A 157 -0.65 -1.06 -5.59
N LEU A 158 -1.25 -0.98 -6.78
CA LEU A 158 -1.55 0.29 -7.44
C LEU A 158 -2.61 1.08 -6.66
N ALA A 159 -3.67 0.42 -6.22
CA ALA A 159 -4.70 1.03 -5.38
C ALA A 159 -4.11 1.53 -4.05
N LYS A 160 -3.25 0.73 -3.40
CA LYS A 160 -2.51 1.15 -2.19
C LYS A 160 -1.66 2.39 -2.45
N ALA A 161 -0.89 2.41 -3.54
CA ALA A 161 -0.06 3.56 -3.90
C ALA A 161 -0.90 4.83 -4.15
N LEU A 162 -2.02 4.72 -4.85
CA LEU A 162 -2.96 5.83 -5.09
C LEU A 162 -3.58 6.34 -3.78
N ALA A 163 -3.94 5.45 -2.86
CA ALA A 163 -4.40 5.83 -1.52
C ALA A 163 -3.33 6.62 -0.76
N TYR A 164 -2.07 6.19 -0.83
CA TYR A 164 -0.98 6.86 -0.12
C TYR A 164 -0.63 8.21 -0.75
N ILE A 165 -0.72 8.34 -2.07
CA ILE A 165 -0.66 9.63 -2.77
C ILE A 165 -1.78 10.55 -2.28
N ALA A 166 -3.02 10.07 -2.14
CA ALA A 166 -4.12 10.87 -1.61
C ALA A 166 -3.87 11.32 -0.16
N LEU A 167 -3.19 10.50 0.65
CA LEU A 167 -2.83 10.85 2.03
C LEU A 167 -1.67 11.85 2.10
N GLY A 168 -0.71 11.81 1.19
CA GLY A 168 0.39 12.78 1.12
C GLY A 168 0.01 14.10 0.45
N ARG A 169 -0.61 14.05 -0.73
CA ARG A 169 -0.95 15.19 -1.60
C ARG A 169 -2.29 14.99 -2.34
N PRO A 170 -3.43 15.15 -1.65
CA PRO A 170 -4.77 14.86 -2.19
C PRO A 170 -5.12 15.65 -3.46
N GLU A 171 -4.62 16.88 -3.58
CA GLU A 171 -4.89 17.78 -4.72
C GLU A 171 -4.41 17.19 -6.05
N ARG A 172 -3.48 16.21 -6.00
CA ARG A 172 -2.94 15.54 -7.17
C ARG A 172 -3.96 14.62 -7.85
N LEU A 173 -4.90 14.08 -7.08
CA LEU A 173 -5.90 13.12 -7.54
C LEU A 173 -7.31 13.73 -7.63
N GLN A 174 -7.48 15.02 -7.33
CA GLN A 174 -8.78 15.71 -7.28
C GLN A 174 -9.61 15.61 -8.57
N TYR A 175 -8.95 15.46 -9.73
CA TYR A 175 -9.59 15.34 -11.05
C TYR A 175 -9.73 13.89 -11.52
N GLN A 176 -9.51 12.93 -10.63
CA GLN A 176 -9.52 11.50 -10.95
C GLN A 176 -10.57 10.74 -10.12
N VAL A 177 -11.42 11.46 -9.39
CA VAL A 177 -12.38 10.88 -8.44
C VAL A 177 -13.34 9.91 -9.12
N ASP A 178 -13.85 10.27 -10.30
CA ASP A 178 -14.68 9.41 -11.16
C ASP A 178 -13.96 8.09 -11.51
N SER A 179 -12.74 8.19 -12.02
CA SER A 179 -11.92 7.06 -12.45
C SER A 179 -11.54 6.13 -11.28
N LEU A 180 -11.31 6.68 -10.09
CA LEU A 180 -11.08 5.88 -8.88
C LEU A 180 -12.39 5.22 -8.40
N ALA A 181 -13.52 5.90 -8.53
CA ALA A 181 -14.83 5.40 -8.12
C ALA A 181 -15.30 4.20 -8.95
N ASP A 182 -14.93 4.13 -10.24
CA ASP A 182 -15.24 2.99 -11.11
C ASP A 182 -14.72 1.64 -10.55
N HIS A 183 -13.67 1.70 -9.76
CA HIS A 183 -13.00 0.54 -9.18
C HIS A 183 -13.49 0.18 -7.77
N LEU A 184 -14.48 0.92 -7.22
CA LEU A 184 -15.14 0.57 -5.95
C LEU A 184 -16.02 -0.68 -6.02
N ARG A 185 -16.14 -1.31 -7.20
CA ARG A 185 -16.79 -2.62 -7.39
C ARG A 185 -15.80 -3.73 -7.75
N ALA A 186 -14.50 -3.50 -7.53
CA ALA A 186 -13.49 -4.52 -7.76
C ALA A 186 -13.72 -5.76 -6.89
N ASN A 187 -13.40 -6.95 -7.43
CA ASN A 187 -13.54 -8.21 -6.70
C ASN A 187 -12.66 -8.28 -5.45
N SER A 188 -11.49 -7.63 -5.47
CA SER A 188 -10.59 -7.60 -4.31
C SER A 188 -11.07 -6.58 -3.28
N GLU A 189 -11.33 -7.04 -2.05
CA GLU A 189 -11.66 -6.20 -0.91
C GLU A 189 -10.57 -5.14 -0.66
N LEU A 190 -9.29 -5.51 -0.77
CA LEU A 190 -8.16 -4.57 -0.59
C LEU A 190 -8.19 -3.44 -1.62
N VAL A 191 -8.54 -3.72 -2.88
CA VAL A 191 -8.71 -2.67 -3.90
C VAL A 191 -9.83 -1.71 -3.48
N ARG A 192 -11.01 -2.23 -3.14
CA ARG A 192 -12.15 -1.40 -2.72
C ARG A 192 -11.82 -0.57 -1.47
N TYR A 193 -11.14 -1.18 -0.49
CA TYR A 193 -10.71 -0.51 0.73
C TYR A 193 -9.70 0.61 0.47
N HIS A 194 -8.67 0.36 -0.34
CA HIS A 194 -7.68 1.38 -0.66
C HIS A 194 -8.27 2.53 -1.46
N LEU A 195 -9.15 2.27 -2.43
CA LEU A 195 -9.74 3.32 -3.23
C LEU A 195 -10.79 4.13 -2.48
N SER A 196 -11.60 3.51 -1.63
CA SER A 196 -12.48 4.25 -0.71
C SER A 196 -11.66 5.10 0.28
N THR A 197 -10.52 4.61 0.75
CA THR A 197 -9.57 5.38 1.56
C THR A 197 -8.96 6.55 0.78
N ALA A 198 -8.60 6.35 -0.49
CA ALA A 198 -8.10 7.42 -1.37
C ALA A 198 -9.14 8.53 -1.54
N LEU A 199 -10.40 8.16 -1.76
CA LEU A 199 -11.51 9.11 -1.88
C LEU A 199 -11.72 9.92 -0.60
N VAL A 200 -11.70 9.29 0.59
CA VAL A 200 -11.74 10.06 1.85
C VAL A 200 -10.54 11.01 1.95
N GLY A 201 -9.33 10.57 1.57
CA GLY A 201 -8.14 11.41 1.54
C GLY A 201 -8.32 12.65 0.65
N ILE A 202 -8.83 12.47 -0.57
CA ILE A 202 -9.15 13.56 -1.50
C ILE A 202 -10.22 14.47 -0.91
N GLY A 203 -11.33 13.90 -0.43
CA GLY A 203 -12.46 14.64 0.12
C GLY A 203 -12.11 15.44 1.37
N SER A 204 -11.10 15.02 2.15
CA SER A 204 -10.65 15.79 3.32
C SER A 204 -10.01 17.14 2.96
N ALA A 205 -9.54 17.29 1.72
CA ALA A 205 -8.95 18.53 1.20
C ALA A 205 -9.81 19.22 0.14
N CYS A 206 -10.55 18.44 -0.66
CA CYS A 206 -11.42 18.89 -1.74
C CYS A 206 -12.78 18.17 -1.69
N PRO A 207 -13.63 18.43 -0.66
CA PRO A 207 -14.88 17.68 -0.46
C PRO A 207 -15.82 17.73 -1.67
N GLU A 208 -15.84 18.85 -2.40
CA GLU A 208 -16.69 19.05 -3.58
C GLU A 208 -16.42 18.04 -4.70
N ARG A 209 -15.20 17.50 -4.77
CA ARG A 209 -14.80 16.50 -5.75
C ARG A 209 -15.45 15.15 -5.53
N LEU A 210 -15.88 14.84 -4.30
CA LEU A 210 -16.57 13.60 -4.00
C LEU A 210 -17.95 13.49 -4.66
N THR A 211 -18.49 14.60 -5.18
CA THR A 211 -19.73 14.58 -5.98
C THR A 211 -19.60 13.59 -7.15
N ASP A 212 -18.44 13.51 -7.79
CA ASP A 212 -18.19 12.63 -8.94
C ASP A 212 -18.18 11.13 -8.56
N ALA A 213 -17.99 10.80 -7.28
CA ALA A 213 -17.99 9.42 -6.76
C ALA A 213 -19.26 9.06 -5.98
N ARG A 214 -20.22 9.99 -5.87
CA ARG A 214 -21.33 9.89 -4.92
C ARG A 214 -22.15 8.61 -5.07
N GLU A 215 -22.57 8.27 -6.27
CA GLU A 215 -23.37 7.06 -6.51
C GLU A 215 -22.61 5.78 -6.13
N ALA A 216 -21.32 5.71 -6.46
CA ALA A 216 -20.47 4.58 -6.11
C ALA A 216 -20.28 4.48 -4.59
N LEU A 217 -20.08 5.60 -3.89
CA LEU A 217 -19.98 5.66 -2.43
C LEU A 217 -21.30 5.24 -1.75
N VAL A 218 -22.46 5.67 -2.27
CA VAL A 218 -23.76 5.20 -1.76
C VAL A 218 -23.90 3.68 -1.92
N SER A 219 -23.48 3.13 -3.07
CA SER A 219 -23.46 1.68 -3.30
C SER A 219 -22.56 0.95 -2.31
N CYS A 220 -21.43 1.54 -1.91
CA CYS A 220 -20.50 0.95 -0.94
C CYS A 220 -21.03 0.94 0.50
N LEU A 221 -22.14 1.61 0.82
CA LEU A 221 -22.79 1.46 2.13
C LEU A 221 -23.36 0.05 2.36
N GLU A 222 -23.51 -0.73 1.29
CA GLU A 222 -23.98 -2.13 1.30
C GLU A 222 -22.84 -3.12 0.99
N ASP A 223 -21.58 -2.68 0.98
CA ASP A 223 -20.42 -3.55 0.73
C ASP A 223 -20.32 -4.65 1.80
N GLU A 224 -19.84 -5.83 1.41
CA GLU A 224 -19.59 -6.94 2.34
C GLU A 224 -18.53 -6.58 3.40
N SER A 225 -17.55 -5.76 3.02
CA SER A 225 -16.49 -5.31 3.91
C SER A 225 -16.95 -4.17 4.80
N ARG A 226 -16.92 -4.40 6.12
CA ARG A 226 -17.08 -3.35 7.15
C ARG A 226 -16.17 -2.15 6.90
N TYR A 227 -14.97 -2.38 6.38
CA TYR A 227 -14.00 -1.31 6.16
C TYR A 227 -14.39 -0.42 4.98
N VAL A 228 -14.88 -1.03 3.91
CA VAL A 228 -15.41 -0.29 2.75
C VAL A 228 -16.68 0.47 3.12
N ARG A 229 -17.64 -0.16 3.84
CA ARG A 229 -18.84 0.53 4.35
C ARG A 229 -18.50 1.75 5.20
N GLY A 230 -17.57 1.58 6.14
CA GLY A 230 -17.12 2.67 7.01
C GLY A 230 -16.51 3.81 6.21
N ARG A 231 -15.55 3.54 5.31
CA ARG A 231 -14.91 4.57 4.47
C ARG A 231 -15.91 5.29 3.55
N ALA A 232 -16.90 4.56 3.03
CA ALA A 232 -17.97 5.16 2.24
C ALA A 232 -18.84 6.12 3.07
N ALA A 233 -19.24 5.72 4.28
CA ALA A 233 -19.98 6.60 5.19
C ALA A 233 -19.16 7.85 5.55
N GLU A 234 -17.87 7.69 5.84
CA GLU A 234 -16.94 8.78 6.13
C GLU A 234 -16.84 9.78 4.96
N ALA A 235 -16.69 9.29 3.72
CA ALA A 235 -16.66 10.12 2.51
C ALA A 235 -17.98 10.87 2.28
N LEU A 236 -19.12 10.22 2.48
CA LEU A 236 -20.44 10.85 2.34
C LEU A 236 -20.68 11.94 3.39
N GLY A 237 -20.12 11.79 4.60
CA GLY A 237 -20.13 12.83 5.62
C GLY A 237 -19.39 14.10 5.19
N LEU A 238 -18.22 13.95 4.55
CA LEU A 238 -17.45 15.06 3.98
C LEU A 238 -18.22 15.80 2.87
N LEU A 239 -19.05 15.10 2.10
CA LEU A 239 -19.79 15.69 0.98
C LEU A 239 -20.94 16.60 1.44
N VAL A 240 -21.46 16.47 2.66
CA VAL A 240 -22.64 17.21 3.13
C VAL A 240 -22.46 18.73 3.01
N ASP A 241 -21.30 19.25 3.39
CA ASP A 241 -21.05 20.70 3.48
C ASP A 241 -20.83 21.37 2.11
N THR A 242 -20.89 20.60 1.03
CA THR A 242 -20.63 21.09 -0.35
C THR A 242 -21.87 21.67 -1.02
N GLY A 243 -23.03 21.64 -0.36
CA GLY A 243 -24.27 22.22 -0.89
C GLY A 243 -24.89 21.45 -2.06
N THR A 244 -24.59 20.15 -2.16
CA THR A 244 -25.19 19.27 -3.18
C THR A 244 -26.70 19.20 -3.03
N THR A 245 -27.42 19.25 -4.16
CA THR A 245 -28.89 19.15 -4.20
C THR A 245 -29.40 17.70 -4.18
N GLU A 246 -28.49 16.73 -4.24
CA GLU A 246 -28.83 15.32 -4.27
C GLU A 246 -29.24 14.78 -2.89
N SER A 247 -30.18 13.84 -2.89
CA SER A 247 -30.77 13.28 -1.67
C SER A 247 -29.75 12.49 -0.84
N PHE A 248 -29.38 13.01 0.33
CA PHE A 248 -28.51 12.32 1.30
C PHE A 248 -29.06 10.92 1.69
N PRO A 249 -28.24 9.86 1.74
CA PRO A 249 -28.67 8.49 2.04
C PRO A 249 -28.91 8.27 3.55
N GLN A 250 -29.79 9.09 4.14
CA GLN A 250 -30.02 9.11 5.58
C GLN A 250 -30.43 7.76 6.14
N ALA A 251 -31.38 7.07 5.49
CA ALA A 251 -31.91 5.80 5.98
C ALA A 251 -30.85 4.69 5.99
N GLN A 252 -30.01 4.60 4.95
CA GLN A 252 -28.89 3.64 4.92
C GLN A 252 -27.89 3.94 6.04
N LEU A 253 -27.51 5.21 6.23
CA LEU A 253 -26.58 5.61 7.28
C LEU A 253 -27.14 5.37 8.68
N GLU A 254 -28.44 5.59 8.91
CA GLU A 254 -29.11 5.28 10.18
C GLU A 254 -29.03 3.79 10.50
N ALA A 255 -29.26 2.91 9.51
CA ALA A 255 -29.11 1.46 9.69
C ALA A 255 -27.68 1.06 10.07
N LEU A 256 -26.67 1.73 9.51
CA LEU A 256 -25.25 1.48 9.83
C LEU A 256 -24.85 1.94 11.24
N THR A 257 -25.65 2.75 11.94
CA THR A 257 -25.32 3.19 13.31
C THR A 257 -25.37 2.08 14.37
N THR A 258 -25.93 0.91 14.01
CA THR A 258 -25.99 -0.30 14.83
C THR A 258 -25.06 -1.41 14.32
N ASP A 259 -24.26 -1.14 13.28
CA ASP A 259 -23.20 -2.03 12.79
C ASP A 259 -22.01 -2.02 13.79
N GLU A 260 -20.92 -2.67 13.42
CA GLU A 260 -19.67 -2.68 14.17
C GLU A 260 -19.08 -1.27 14.37
N GLU A 261 -18.30 -1.10 15.44
CA GLU A 261 -17.88 0.23 15.91
C GLU A 261 -17.15 1.06 14.85
N PHE A 262 -16.34 0.44 13.98
CA PHE A 262 -15.67 1.15 12.88
C PHE A 262 -16.66 1.82 11.91
N VAL A 263 -17.73 1.11 11.56
CA VAL A 263 -18.79 1.54 10.64
C VAL A 263 -19.74 2.49 11.35
N ALA A 264 -20.24 2.09 12.52
CA ALA A 264 -21.22 2.84 13.29
C ALA A 264 -20.71 4.24 13.65
N LYS A 265 -19.43 4.36 14.04
CA LYS A 265 -18.83 5.65 14.35
C LYS A 265 -18.80 6.59 13.13
N ARG A 266 -18.49 6.07 11.94
CA ARG A 266 -18.43 6.84 10.68
C ARG A 266 -19.81 7.18 10.13
N ALA A 267 -20.79 6.29 10.30
CA ALA A 267 -22.18 6.57 9.97
C ALA A 267 -22.76 7.69 10.86
N ARG A 268 -22.50 7.64 12.18
CA ARG A 268 -22.86 8.72 13.11
C ARG A 268 -22.19 10.05 12.75
N PHE A 269 -20.92 10.02 12.34
CA PHE A 269 -20.24 11.20 11.81
C PHE A 269 -20.99 11.79 10.62
N ALA A 270 -21.28 11.00 9.59
CA ALA A 270 -21.99 11.48 8.41
C ALA A 270 -23.38 12.08 8.73
N LEU A 271 -24.12 11.44 9.63
CA LEU A 271 -25.41 11.95 10.10
C LEU A 271 -25.28 13.25 10.89
N SER A 272 -24.24 13.40 11.71
CA SER A 272 -23.97 14.65 12.44
C SER A 272 -23.69 15.83 11.50
N GLN A 273 -22.90 15.58 10.44
CA GLN A 273 -22.64 16.57 9.39
C GLN A 273 -23.95 16.96 8.72
N HIS A 274 -24.77 15.98 8.32
CA HIS A 274 -26.07 16.22 7.66
C HIS A 274 -27.04 17.05 8.50
N ARG A 275 -27.00 16.90 9.83
CA ARG A 275 -27.83 17.67 10.77
C ARG A 275 -27.29 19.06 11.07
N GLY A 276 -26.07 19.38 10.63
CA GLY A 276 -25.37 20.61 11.00
C GLY A 276 -25.05 20.68 12.50
N GLU A 277 -24.80 19.53 13.13
CA GLU A 277 -24.36 19.47 14.52
C GLU A 277 -22.91 19.96 14.63
N ASP A 278 -22.57 20.67 15.72
CA ASP A 278 -21.19 21.11 15.95
C ASP A 278 -20.23 19.90 16.00
N PRO A 279 -18.97 20.06 15.53
CA PRO A 279 -17.98 18.99 15.56
C PRO A 279 -17.81 18.45 16.99
N SER A 280 -18.33 17.26 17.24
CA SER A 280 -18.20 16.59 18.53
C SER A 280 -16.82 15.97 18.67
N ASP A 281 -16.23 16.04 19.88
CA ASP A 281 -15.02 15.30 20.25
C ASP A 281 -15.16 13.79 20.00
N ALA A 282 -16.39 13.26 19.92
CA ALA A 282 -16.66 11.87 19.57
C ALA A 282 -16.15 11.49 18.16
N PHE A 283 -16.00 12.46 17.25
CA PHE A 283 -15.56 12.24 15.87
C PHE A 283 -14.13 12.71 15.61
N THR A 284 -13.38 13.09 16.66
CA THR A 284 -11.94 13.40 16.52
C THR A 284 -11.22 12.23 15.85
N GLY A 285 -10.46 12.53 14.80
CA GLY A 285 -9.75 11.53 14.01
C GLY A 285 -10.58 10.85 12.90
N ILE A 286 -11.80 11.28 12.65
CA ILE A 286 -12.54 10.91 11.43
C ILE A 286 -12.29 11.99 10.37
N ALA A 287 -12.17 11.56 9.11
CA ALA A 287 -11.98 12.39 7.94
C ALA A 287 -10.70 13.25 7.97
N THR A 288 -9.70 12.84 8.75
CA THR A 288 -8.38 13.50 8.80
C THR A 288 -7.30 12.59 8.24
N ARG A 289 -6.42 13.12 7.39
CA ARG A 289 -5.35 12.35 6.74
C ARG A 289 -4.45 11.60 7.73
N ASN A 290 -4.10 12.24 8.86
CA ASN A 290 -3.24 11.63 9.88
C ASN A 290 -3.90 10.41 10.54
N ALA A 291 -5.18 10.50 10.90
CA ALA A 291 -5.87 9.37 11.52
C ALA A 291 -6.15 8.24 10.52
N ILE A 292 -6.44 8.58 9.27
CA ILE A 292 -6.57 7.60 8.18
C ILE A 292 -5.25 6.86 8.00
N ARG A 293 -4.12 7.58 7.88
CA ARG A 293 -2.78 7.01 7.80
C ARG A 293 -2.51 6.06 8.96
N ALA A 294 -2.76 6.50 10.20
CA ALA A 294 -2.48 5.73 11.40
C ALA A 294 -3.26 4.41 11.50
N GLN A 295 -4.47 4.34 10.93
CA GLN A 295 -5.31 3.14 10.97
C GLN A 295 -5.10 2.21 9.76
N THR A 296 -4.49 2.70 8.67
CA THR A 296 -4.51 1.99 7.38
C THR A 296 -3.75 0.66 7.43
N ALA A 297 -2.60 0.60 8.11
CA ALA A 297 -1.80 -0.61 8.21
C ALA A 297 -2.54 -1.72 8.98
N ASP A 298 -3.05 -1.42 10.17
CA ASP A 298 -3.80 -2.36 11.01
C ASP A 298 -5.02 -2.92 10.29
N ILE A 299 -5.79 -2.05 9.61
CA ILE A 299 -6.97 -2.48 8.84
C ILE A 299 -6.57 -3.41 7.69
N VAL A 300 -5.49 -3.12 6.97
CA VAL A 300 -5.01 -4.01 5.90
C VAL A 300 -4.60 -5.36 6.48
N SER A 301 -3.93 -5.38 7.64
CA SER A 301 -3.58 -6.62 8.33
C SER A 301 -4.82 -7.41 8.76
N GLU A 302 -5.88 -6.75 9.23
CA GLU A 302 -7.15 -7.40 9.53
C GLU A 302 -7.81 -7.99 8.27
N ILE A 303 -7.89 -7.25 7.17
CA ILE A 303 -8.46 -7.74 5.90
C ILE A 303 -7.69 -8.96 5.37
N GLN A 304 -6.37 -8.97 5.51
CA GLN A 304 -5.51 -10.08 5.06
C GLN A 304 -5.52 -11.28 6.01
N THR A 305 -5.99 -11.11 7.23
CA THR A 305 -6.14 -12.21 8.18
C THR A 305 -7.43 -12.96 7.81
N PRO A 306 -7.35 -14.24 7.39
CA PRO A 306 -8.55 -14.98 7.04
C PRO A 306 -9.55 -14.95 8.19
N GLU A 307 -10.78 -14.52 7.93
CA GLU A 307 -11.88 -14.67 8.88
C GLU A 307 -12.23 -16.15 8.96
N GLY A 308 -11.65 -16.77 9.97
CA GLY A 308 -11.73 -18.17 10.28
C GLY A 308 -10.60 -18.40 11.23
N ASP A 309 -10.93 -18.47 12.53
CA ASP A 309 -10.13 -19.11 13.57
C ASP A 309 -9.43 -20.23 12.85
N GLY A 310 -8.11 -20.14 12.61
CA GLY A 310 -7.46 -20.97 11.60
C GLY A 310 -7.69 -22.41 12.00
N GLU A 311 -8.78 -23.02 11.56
CA GLU A 311 -9.49 -24.17 12.11
C GLU A 311 -10.29 -24.79 10.96
N CYS A 312 -10.18 -26.10 10.81
CA CYS A 312 -10.93 -26.80 9.79
C CYS A 312 -12.43 -26.76 10.11
N THR A 313 -13.24 -26.22 9.21
CA THR A 313 -14.71 -26.13 9.33
C THR A 313 -15.42 -27.48 9.55
N HIS A 314 -14.74 -28.59 9.28
CA HIS A 314 -15.28 -29.94 9.46
C HIS A 314 -14.87 -30.60 10.79
N CYS A 315 -13.76 -30.23 11.40
CA CYS A 315 -13.28 -30.90 12.62
C CYS A 315 -12.75 -29.97 13.73
N GLY A 316 -12.75 -28.66 13.51
CA GLY A 316 -12.25 -27.66 14.45
C GLY A 316 -10.73 -27.71 14.67
N LEU A 317 -9.98 -28.43 13.83
CA LEU A 317 -8.53 -28.55 14.00
C LEU A 317 -7.86 -27.26 13.58
N SER A 318 -7.10 -26.63 14.48
CA SER A 318 -6.37 -25.42 14.12
C SER A 318 -5.35 -25.66 12.97
N LEU A 319 -5.49 -24.91 11.89
CA LEU A 319 -4.73 -24.95 10.66
C LEU A 319 -3.64 -23.86 10.66
N PRO A 320 -2.40 -24.21 10.30
CA PRO A 320 -1.35 -23.21 10.07
C PRO A 320 -1.64 -22.38 8.81
N ASN A 321 -1.26 -21.10 8.82
CA ASN A 321 -1.44 -20.14 7.71
C ASN A 321 -0.92 -20.60 6.33
N ALA A 322 -0.04 -21.61 6.29
CA ALA A 322 0.42 -22.28 5.07
C ALA A 322 0.27 -23.80 5.25
N GLY A 323 -0.96 -24.30 5.14
CA GLY A 323 -1.30 -25.72 5.27
C GLY A 323 -1.30 -26.47 3.92
N PRO A 324 -1.13 -27.81 3.92
CA PRO A 324 -1.35 -28.65 2.74
C PRO A 324 -2.80 -28.51 2.22
N PRO A 325 -3.11 -28.89 0.97
CA PRO A 325 -4.45 -28.74 0.38
C PRO A 325 -5.56 -29.60 1.04
N LEU A 326 -5.22 -30.35 2.10
CA LEU A 326 -6.12 -31.21 2.87
C LEU A 326 -5.85 -31.01 4.36
N CYS A 327 -6.90 -31.02 5.18
CA CYS A 327 -6.82 -30.92 6.63
C CYS A 327 -6.01 -32.10 7.19
N PRO A 328 -4.94 -31.86 7.97
CA PRO A 328 -4.14 -32.95 8.53
C PRO A 328 -4.90 -33.78 9.57
N GLY A 329 -6.00 -33.27 10.14
CA GLY A 329 -6.83 -33.99 11.11
C GLY A 329 -7.86 -34.91 10.48
N CYS A 330 -8.67 -34.40 9.54
CA CYS A 330 -9.82 -35.15 8.99
C CYS A 330 -9.71 -35.47 7.50
N GLY A 331 -8.68 -34.97 6.80
CA GLY A 331 -8.48 -35.21 5.37
C GLY A 331 -9.44 -34.46 4.45
N THR A 332 -10.29 -33.56 4.99
CA THR A 332 -11.16 -32.70 4.19
C THR A 332 -10.33 -31.68 3.43
N PRO A 333 -10.60 -31.41 2.14
CA PRO A 333 -9.96 -30.32 1.41
C PRO A 333 -10.11 -28.99 2.17
N LEU A 334 -8.98 -28.26 2.30
CA LEU A 334 -8.92 -26.93 2.93
C LEU A 334 -9.19 -25.84 1.90
#